data_AF-A0A7V3FWD5-F1
#
_entry.id   AF-A0A7V3FWD5-F1
#
_cell.length_a   1.000
_cell.length_b   1.000
_cell.length_c   1.000
_cell.angle_alpha   90.00
_cell.angle_beta   90.00
_cell.angle_gamma   90.00
#
_symmetry.space_group_name_H-M   'P 1'
#
loop_
_entity.id
_entity.type
_entity.pdbx_description
1 polymer ?
#
loop_
_entity_poly.entity_id
_entity_poly.type
_entity_poly.pdbx_seq_one_letter_code
_entity_poly.pdbx_strand_id
1 'polypeptide(L)' 'GSGSLGIMAEIMKVHGPDSFIGILVSTFFGSTETTFYVLAVYFGAVNVKNTRYALPVGLIADVAGILAALFIVTLLYG' A
#
# COMPACT_ATOMS: atom_id res chain seq x y z
N GLY A 1 -5.62 -6.06 3.24
CA GLY A 1 -6.13 -7.22 2.47
C GLY A 1 -5.43 -8.48 2.93
N SER A 2 -6.14 -9.58 3.13
CA SER A 2 -5.54 -10.84 3.62
C SER A 2 -4.43 -11.36 2.70
N GLY A 3 -4.58 -11.19 1.37
CA GLY A 3 -3.56 -11.57 0.39
C GLY A 3 -2.25 -10.77 0.50
N SER A 4 -2.32 -9.45 0.67
CA SER A 4 -1.12 -8.62 0.81
C SER A 4 -0.38 -8.88 2.12
N LEU A 5 -1.11 -9.19 3.19
CA LEU A 5 -0.55 -9.66 4.47
C LEU A 5 0.19 -11.00 4.32
N GLY A 6 -0.39 -11.93 3.55
CA GLY A 6 0.23 -13.22 3.26
C GLY A 6 1.56 -13.07 2.50
N ILE A 7 1.60 -12.21 1.49
CA ILE A 7 2.83 -11.92 0.73
C ILE A 7 3.87 -11.25 1.63
N MET A 8 3.48 -10.26 2.44
CA MET A 8 4.39 -9.63 3.40
C MET A 8 4.99 -10.65 4.36
N ALA A 9 4.16 -11.51 4.95
CA ALA A 9 4.60 -12.54 5.88
C ALA A 9 5.55 -13.55 5.24
N GLU A 10 5.33 -13.93 3.97
CA GLU A 10 6.22 -14.80 3.23
C GLU A 10 7.57 -14.14 2.95
N ILE A 11 7.57 -12.87 2.52
CA ILE A 11 8.79 -12.10 2.28
C ILE A 11 9.60 -11.94 3.58
N MET A 12 8.94 -11.66 4.70
CA MET A 12 9.58 -11.59 6.01
C MET A 12 10.19 -12.94 6.44
N LYS A 13 9.55 -14.07 6.10
CA LYS A 13 10.12 -15.41 6.35
C LYS A 13 11.36 -15.69 5.52
N VAL A 14 11.37 -15.27 4.25
CA VAL A 14 12.48 -15.53 3.32
C VAL A 14 13.68 -14.62 3.58
N HIS A 15 13.45 -13.32 3.78
CA HIS A 15 14.53 -12.33 3.89
C HIS A 15 14.82 -11.88 5.32
N GLY A 16 13.96 -12.19 6.29
CA GLY A 16 14.03 -11.70 7.66
C GLY A 16 13.40 -10.30 7.80
N PRO A 17 12.77 -10.00 8.95
CA PRO A 17 12.06 -8.75 9.18
C PRO A 17 12.99 -7.52 9.18
N ASP A 18 14.22 -7.66 9.67
CA ASP A 18 15.21 -6.57 9.74
C ASP A 18 15.99 -6.35 8.44
N SER A 19 15.71 -7.14 7.40
CA SER A 19 16.33 -6.95 6.09
C SER A 19 15.77 -5.71 5.40
N PHE A 20 16.56 -5.14 4.48
CA PHE A 20 16.11 -4.05 3.62
C PHE A 20 14.76 -4.36 2.94
N ILE A 21 14.61 -5.57 2.42
CA ILE A 21 13.37 -6.05 1.78
C ILE A 21 12.24 -6.17 2.81
N GLY A 22 12.52 -6.65 4.04
CA GLY A 22 11.55 -6.73 5.13
C GLY A 22 11.01 -5.37 5.54
N ILE A 23 11.89 -4.38 5.70
CA ILE A 23 11.54 -2.98 6.00
C ILE A 23 10.74 -2.38 4.85
N LEU A 24 11.20 -2.55 3.61
CA LEU A 24 10.55 -2.02 2.41
C LEU A 24 9.10 -2.53 2.27
N VAL A 25 8.89 -3.84 2.40
CA VAL A 25 7.57 -4.44 2.27
C VAL A 25 6.66 -4.06 3.45
N SER A 26 7.22 -3.89 4.65
CA SER A 26 6.47 -3.35 5.80
C SER A 26 6.01 -1.92 5.55
N THR A 27 6.86 -1.07 4.97
CA THR A 27 6.52 0.31 4.61
C THR A 27 5.46 0.36 3.52
N PHE A 28 5.54 -0.49 2.49
CA PHE A 28 4.48 -0.60 1.48
C PHE A 28 3.14 -1.02 2.08
N PHE A 29 3.16 -2.04 2.94
CA PHE A 29 1.95 -2.56 3.55
C PHE A 29 1.29 -1.55 4.49
N GLY A 30 2.09 -0.76 5.23
CA GLY A 30 1.58 0.29 6.13
C GLY A 30 1.15 1.58 5.44
N SER A 31 1.74 1.94 4.29
CA SER A 31 1.49 3.23 3.63
C SER A 31 0.35 3.19 2.61
N THR A 32 -0.12 1.99 2.24
CA THR A 32 -1.13 1.82 1.19
C THR A 32 -2.48 1.51 1.81
N GLU A 33 -3.44 2.44 1.69
CA GLU A 33 -4.85 2.10 1.90
C GLU A 33 -5.38 1.29 0.71
N THR A 34 -6.32 0.40 0.96
CA THR A 34 -6.92 -0.37 -0.15
C THR A 34 -7.91 0.50 -0.92
N THR A 35 -7.50 1.09 -2.06
CA THR A 35 -8.33 1.99 -2.90
C THR A 35 -9.74 1.45 -3.18
N PHE A 36 -9.89 0.15 -3.49
CA PHE A 36 -11.21 -0.47 -3.67
C PHE A 36 -12.05 -0.54 -2.40
N TYR A 37 -11.41 -0.70 -1.24
CA TYR A 37 -12.10 -0.67 0.05
C TYR A 37 -12.62 0.74 0.36
N VAL A 38 -11.83 1.79 0.09
CA VAL A 38 -12.26 3.19 0.22
C VAL A 38 -13.48 3.46 -0.67
N LEU A 39 -13.43 3.03 -1.92
CA LEU A 39 -14.52 3.19 -2.88
C LEU A 39 -15.79 2.39 -2.50
N ALA A 40 -15.65 1.21 -1.93
CA ALA A 40 -16.80 0.37 -1.57
C ALA A 40 -17.41 0.77 -0.22
N VAL A 41 -16.57 0.97 0.80
CA VAL A 41 -16.99 1.14 2.19
C VAL A 41 -17.17 2.62 2.53
N TYR A 42 -16.16 3.45 2.29
CA TYR A 42 -16.23 4.87 2.68
C TYR A 42 -17.21 5.62 1.78
N PHE A 43 -17.09 5.49 0.47
CA PHE A 43 -18.01 6.15 -0.46
C PHE A 43 -19.43 5.57 -0.40
N GLY A 44 -19.57 4.28 -0.11
CA GLY A 44 -20.86 3.65 0.17
C GLY A 44 -21.54 4.22 1.42
N ALA A 45 -20.78 4.44 2.50
CA ALA A 45 -21.30 4.97 3.76
C ALA A 45 -21.81 6.42 3.66
N VAL A 46 -21.15 7.28 2.88
CA VAL A 46 -21.56 8.68 2.63
C VAL A 46 -22.38 8.88 1.34
N ASN A 47 -22.78 7.80 0.66
CA ASN A 47 -23.62 7.83 -0.55
C ASN A 47 -23.03 8.70 -1.68
N VAL A 48 -21.72 8.59 -1.92
CA VAL A 48 -21.02 9.37 -2.95
C VAL A 48 -21.48 8.89 -4.35
N LYS A 49 -22.18 9.76 -5.09
CA LYS A 49 -22.72 9.44 -6.43
C LYS A 49 -21.72 9.56 -7.58
N ASN A 50 -20.67 10.37 -7.41
CA ASN A 50 -19.68 10.66 -8.45
C ASN A 50 -18.31 10.09 -8.09
N THR A 51 -18.06 8.83 -8.46
CA THR A 51 -16.80 8.12 -8.15
C THR A 51 -15.83 8.03 -9.34
N ARG A 52 -16.23 8.55 -10.50
CA ARG A 52 -15.52 8.42 -11.79
C ARG A 52 -14.03 8.77 -11.74
N TYR A 53 -13.66 9.80 -10.98
CA TYR A 53 -12.28 10.27 -10.85
C TYR A 53 -11.55 9.71 -9.62
N ALA A 54 -12.27 9.13 -8.67
CA ALA A 54 -11.67 8.67 -7.43
C ALA A 54 -10.83 7.40 -7.62
N LEU A 55 -11.26 6.48 -8.50
CA LEU A 55 -10.48 5.30 -8.84
C LEU A 55 -9.13 5.64 -9.51
N PRO A 56 -9.08 6.43 -10.60
CA PRO A 56 -7.80 6.76 -11.23
C PRO A 56 -6.90 7.60 -10.32
N VAL A 57 -7.45 8.52 -9.52
CA VAL A 57 -6.65 9.29 -8.54
C VAL A 57 -6.10 8.39 -7.44
N GLY A 58 -6.91 7.46 -6.91
CA GLY A 58 -6.47 6.49 -5.90
C GLY A 58 -5.34 5.59 -6.41
N LEU A 59 -5.47 5.09 -7.65
CA LEU A 59 -4.41 4.27 -8.27
C LEU A 59 -3.11 5.07 -8.49
N ILE A 60 -3.19 6.34 -8.89
CA ILE A 60 -2.01 7.19 -9.03
C ILE A 60 -1.38 7.46 -7.66
N ALA A 61 -2.20 7.68 -6.63
CA ALA A 61 -1.72 7.84 -5.26
C ALA A 61 -1.02 6.58 -4.73
N ASP A 62 -1.55 5.39 -5.01
CA ASP A 62 -0.92 4.11 -4.66
C ASP A 62 0.46 3.97 -5.32
N VAL A 63 0.56 4.28 -6.62
CA VAL A 63 1.85 4.26 -7.34
C VAL A 63 2.84 5.28 -6.77
N ALA A 64 2.38 6.49 -6.45
CA ALA A 64 3.21 7.51 -5.82
C ALA A 64 3.69 7.07 -4.43
N GLY A 65 2.83 6.41 -3.64
CA GLY A 65 3.18 5.83 -2.34
C GLY A 65 4.24 4.75 -2.45
N ILE A 66 4.15 3.87 -3.46
CA ILE A 66 5.17 2.85 -3.74
C ILE A 66 6.51 3.51 -4.13
N LEU A 67 6.51 4.51 -5.00
CA LEU A 67 7.75 5.21 -5.37
C LEU A 67 8.36 5.94 -4.18
N ALA A 68 7.54 6.58 -3.35
CA ALA A 68 7.98 7.29 -2.15
C ALA A 68 8.58 6.32 -1.11
N ALA A 69 7.93 5.19 -0.84
CA ALA A 69 8.44 4.19 0.08
C ALA A 69 9.75 3.56 -0.43
N LEU A 70 9.87 3.28 -1.73
CA LEU A 70 11.14 2.84 -2.31
C LEU A 70 12.25 3.89 -2.09
N PHE A 71 11.97 5.16 -2.38
CA PHE A 71 12.94 6.24 -2.22
C PHE A 71 13.38 6.44 -0.77
N ILE A 72 12.42 6.51 0.17
CA ILE A 72 12.70 6.75 1.59
C ILE A 72 13.45 5.58 2.21
N VAL A 73 13.03 4.34 1.94
CA VAL A 73 13.69 3.16 2.50
C VAL A 73 15.10 3.01 1.93
N THR A 74 15.30 3.30 0.64
CA THR A 74 16.64 3.33 0.03
C THR A 74 17.50 4.46 0.61
N LEU A 75 16.93 5.62 0.92
CA LEU A 75 17.67 6.73 1.51
C LEU A 75 18.12 6.45 2.96
N LEU A 76 17.30 5.75 3.75
CA LEU A 76 17.56 5.52 5.18
C LEU A 76 18.31 4.22 5.47
N TYR A 77 18.14 3.19 4.65
CA TYR A 77 18.64 1.83 4.88
C TYR A 77 19.47 1.27 3.70
N GLY A 78 19.68 2.05 2.65
CA GLY A 78 20.54 1.72 1.51
C GLY A 78 22.00 2.11 1.72
#